data_AF-A0A4Y2WLY1-F1
#
_entry.id   AF-A0A4Y2WLY1-F1
#
_cell.length_a   1.000
_cell.length_b   1.000
_cell.length_c   1.000
_cell.angle_alpha   90.00
_cell.angle_beta   90.00
_cell.angle_gamma   90.00
#
_symmetry.space_group_name_H-M   'P 1'
#
loop_
_entity.id
_entity.type
_entity.pdbx_description
1 polymer ?
#
loop_
_entity_poly.entity_id
_entity_poly.type
_entity_poly.pdbx_seq_one_letter_code
_entity_poly.pdbx_strand_id
1 'polypeptide(L)'
;MALWARVQQLHGEALQQVGMAYQEAFPIDVRCALAPWIEEQNWADLDPDNPQHDIYIAQVVNAFFTELENKLASVEDFLMRIKLTEAANEFR
;
A
#
# COMPACT_ATOMS: atom_id res chain seq x y z
N MET A 1 8.08 -9.10 -11.64
CA MET A 1 7.44 -7.80 -11.95
C MET A 1 6.22 -7.68 -11.08
N ALA A 2 6.09 -6.59 -10.33
CA ALA A 2 4.92 -6.34 -9.51
C ALA A 2 3.65 -6.28 -10.38
N LEU A 3 2.53 -6.81 -9.89
CA LEU A 3 1.19 -6.65 -10.45
C LEU A 3 0.89 -5.17 -10.71
N TRP A 4 1.36 -4.28 -9.85
CA TRP A 4 1.24 -2.84 -10.02
C TRP A 4 1.81 -2.31 -11.36
N ALA A 5 2.88 -2.91 -11.88
CA ALA A 5 3.43 -2.52 -13.19
C ALA A 5 2.45 -2.80 -14.34
N ARG A 6 1.57 -3.81 -14.19
CA ARG A 6 0.49 -4.07 -15.16
C ARG A 6 -0.67 -3.09 -14.99
N VAL A 7 -0.97 -2.72 -13.74
CA VAL A 7 -1.99 -1.70 -13.42
C VAL A 7 -1.64 -0.36 -14.05
N GLN A 8 -0.36 0.04 -14.06
CA GLN A 8 0.11 1.25 -14.72
C GLN A 8 -0.08 1.25 -16.25
N GLN A 9 -0.32 0.09 -16.86
CA GLN A 9 -0.60 -0.05 -18.29
C GLN A 9 -2.11 -0.06 -18.60
N LEU A 10 -2.97 0.11 -17.60
CA LEU A 10 -4.42 0.20 -17.82
C LEU A 10 -4.80 1.57 -18.39
N HIS A 11 -5.87 1.57 -19.19
CA HIS A 11 -6.41 2.76 -19.84
C HIS A 11 -7.94 2.73 -19.80
N GLY A 12 -8.56 3.88 -20.06
CA GLY A 12 -10.02 3.99 -20.15
C GLY A 12 -10.72 3.59 -18.85
N GLU A 13 -11.80 2.82 -18.97
CA GLU A 13 -12.65 2.42 -17.85
C GLU A 13 -11.90 1.62 -16.77
N ALA A 14 -10.97 0.73 -17.19
CA ALA A 14 -10.22 -0.09 -16.24
C ALA A 14 -9.33 0.73 -15.30
N LEU A 15 -8.72 1.81 -15.80
CA LEU A 15 -7.93 2.73 -14.97
C LEU A 15 -8.83 3.50 -14.01
N GLN A 16 -10.03 3.91 -14.47
CA GLN A 16 -11.00 4.61 -13.62
C GLN A 16 -11.49 3.71 -12.49
N GLN A 17 -11.78 2.44 -12.77
CA GLN A 17 -12.18 1.46 -11.75
C GLN A 17 -11.11 1.26 -10.68
N VAL A 18 -9.84 1.17 -11.09
CA VAL A 18 -8.73 1.12 -10.12
C VAL A 18 -8.68 2.40 -9.29
N GLY A 19 -8.80 3.58 -9.92
CA GLY A 19 -8.82 4.85 -9.20
C GLY A 19 -9.93 4.94 -8.16
N MET A 20 -11.13 4.45 -8.49
CA MET A 20 -12.28 4.41 -7.58
C MET A 20 -12.03 3.52 -6.36
N ALA A 21 -11.26 2.44 -6.49
CA ALA A 21 -10.94 1.55 -5.38
C ALA A 21 -10.06 2.21 -4.29
N TYR A 22 -9.35 3.31 -4.61
CA TYR A 22 -8.41 3.98 -3.70
C TYR A 22 -8.92 5.34 -3.14
N GLN A 23 -10.14 5.78 -3.46
CA GLN A 23 -10.60 7.14 -3.11
C GLN A 23 -10.76 7.40 -1.60
N GLU A 24 -11.10 6.39 -0.78
CA GLU A 24 -11.40 6.60 0.65
C GLU A 24 -10.69 5.63 1.60
N ALA A 25 -10.14 4.52 1.10
CA ALA A 25 -9.65 3.44 1.97
C ALA A 25 -8.13 3.45 2.19
N PHE A 26 -7.35 3.78 1.15
CA PHE A 26 -5.90 3.62 1.19
C PHE A 26 -5.21 4.51 0.14
N PRO A 27 -4.17 5.29 0.51
CA PRO A 27 -3.46 6.17 -0.42
C PRO A 27 -2.81 5.40 -1.59
N ILE A 28 -3.16 5.78 -2.83
CA ILE A 28 -2.65 5.11 -4.04
C ILE A 28 -1.13 5.27 -4.20
N ASP A 29 -0.56 6.37 -3.71
CA ASP A 29 0.88 6.61 -3.73
C ASP A 29 1.62 5.61 -2.83
N VAL A 30 1.06 5.26 -1.67
CA VAL A 30 1.62 4.23 -0.79
C VAL A 30 1.49 2.84 -1.43
N ARG A 31 0.35 2.54 -2.06
CA ARG A 31 0.16 1.29 -2.83
C ARG A 31 1.22 1.14 -3.93
N CYS A 32 1.53 2.23 -4.62
CA CYS A 32 2.54 2.25 -5.67
C CYS A 32 3.95 2.08 -5.09
N ALA A 33 4.29 2.84 -4.05
CA ALA A 33 5.63 2.85 -3.45
C ALA A 33 6.06 1.51 -2.87
N LEU A 34 5.12 0.83 -2.22
CA LEU A 34 5.31 -0.43 -1.54
C LEU A 34 4.76 -1.62 -2.32
N ALA A 35 4.54 -1.47 -3.64
CA ALA A 35 3.92 -2.51 -4.46
C ALA A 35 4.58 -3.89 -4.32
N PRO A 36 5.92 -4.04 -4.33
CA PRO A 36 6.56 -5.35 -4.15
C PRO A 36 6.21 -5.97 -2.79
N TRP A 37 6.36 -5.22 -1.69
CA TRP A 37 6.10 -5.72 -0.34
C TRP A 37 4.63 -6.08 -0.12
N ILE A 38 3.71 -5.24 -0.59
CA ILE A 38 2.26 -5.48 -0.49
C ILE A 38 1.91 -6.77 -1.21
N GLU A 39 2.44 -7.00 -2.41
CA GLU A 39 2.10 -8.18 -3.22
C GLU A 39 2.69 -9.50 -2.71
N GLU A 40 3.67 -9.43 -1.79
CA GLU A 40 4.25 -10.59 -1.13
C GLU A 40 3.45 -11.06 0.10
N GLN A 41 2.53 -10.23 0.62
CA GLN A 41 1.70 -10.61 1.77
C GLN A 41 0.57 -11.56 1.37
N ASN A 42 0.22 -12.47 2.28
CA ASN A 42 -0.85 -13.43 2.06
C ASN A 42 -2.22 -12.88 2.50
N TRP A 43 -2.72 -11.89 1.76
CA TRP A 43 -3.99 -11.22 2.07
C TRP A 43 -5.21 -12.15 2.11
N ALA A 44 -5.16 -13.28 1.39
CA ALA A 44 -6.27 -14.24 1.33
C ALA A 44 -6.46 -15.02 2.65
N ASP A 45 -5.39 -15.18 3.42
CA ASP A 45 -5.43 -15.88 4.71
C ASP A 45 -5.72 -14.90 5.87
N LEU A 46 -5.82 -13.59 5.60
CA LEU A 46 -6.22 -12.60 6.59
C LEU A 46 -7.75 -12.53 6.68
N ASP A 47 -8.28 -12.96 7.82
CA ASP A 47 -9.70 -12.89 8.15
C ASP A 47 -9.86 -11.92 9.33
N PRO A 48 -10.35 -10.69 9.10
CA PRO A 48 -10.54 -9.70 10.16
C PRO A 48 -11.64 -10.08 11.15
N ASP A 49 -12.53 -11.03 10.81
CA ASP A 49 -13.57 -11.52 11.71
C ASP A 49 -13.09 -12.69 12.57
N ASN A 50 -11.86 -13.17 12.36
CA ASN A 50 -11.25 -14.23 13.15
C ASN A 50 -10.28 -13.65 14.20
N PRO A 51 -10.61 -13.66 15.50
CA PRO A 51 -9.75 -13.13 16.56
C PRO A 51 -8.38 -13.81 16.68
N GLN A 52 -8.23 -15.02 16.12
CA GLN A 52 -6.94 -15.71 16.09
C GLN A 52 -5.94 -15.02 15.15
N HIS A 53 -6.43 -14.22 14.21
CA HIS A 53 -5.61 -13.50 13.24
C HIS A 53 -5.21 -12.11 13.75
N ASP A 54 -5.73 -11.63 14.89
CA ASP A 54 -5.41 -10.31 15.46
C ASP A 54 -3.89 -10.09 15.62
N ILE A 55 -3.19 -11.10 16.13
CA ILE A 55 -1.73 -11.04 16.31
C ILE A 55 -1.03 -10.92 14.95
N TYR A 56 -1.48 -11.68 13.96
CA TYR A 56 -0.90 -11.68 12.62
C TYR A 56 -1.20 -10.36 11.89
N ILE A 57 -2.42 -9.83 11.99
CA ILE A 57 -2.80 -8.51 11.48
C ILE A 57 -1.89 -7.44 12.09
N ALA A 58 -1.71 -7.45 13.41
CA ALA A 58 -0.82 -6.49 14.08
C ALA A 58 0.63 -6.61 13.60
N GLN A 59 1.12 -7.83 13.33
CA GLN A 59 2.46 -8.04 12.76
C GLN A 59 2.58 -7.46 11.35
N VAL A 60 1.60 -7.71 10.48
CA VAL A 60 1.58 -7.19 9.10
C VAL A 60 1.50 -5.66 9.11
N VAL A 61 0.70 -5.07 9.99
CA VAL A 61 0.60 -3.60 10.14
C VAL A 61 1.91 -2.99 10.64
N ASN A 62 2.58 -3.60 11.61
CA ASN A 62 3.90 -3.12 12.07
C ASN A 62 4.98 -3.25 10.99
N ALA A 63 4.96 -4.35 10.23
CA ALA A 63 5.86 -4.55 9.09
C ALA A 63 5.60 -3.52 7.99
N PHE A 64 4.32 -3.18 7.72
CA PHE A 64 3.94 -2.14 6.78
C PHE A 64 4.54 -0.78 7.15
N PHE A 65 4.42 -0.35 8.41
CA PHE A 65 4.99 0.92 8.85
C PHE A 65 6.52 0.94 8.75
N THR A 66 7.17 -0.18 9.10
CA THR A 66 8.62 -0.33 8.96
C THR A 66 9.05 -0.15 7.49
N GLU A 67 8.33 -0.77 6.55
CA GLU A 67 8.63 -0.61 5.13
C GLU A 67 8.33 0.78 4.59
N LEU A 68 7.27 1.43 5.08
CA LEU A 68 6.96 2.81 4.72
C LEU A 68 8.08 3.77 5.16
N GLU A 69 8.61 3.59 6.38
CA GLU A 69 9.74 4.37 6.90
C GLU A 69 11.02 4.11 6.09
N ASN A 70 11.33 2.84 5.79
CA ASN A 70 12.45 2.47 4.92
C ASN A 70 12.33 3.11 3.52
N LYS A 71 11.11 3.14 2.98
CA LYS A 71 10.84 3.76 1.68
C LYS A 71 11.00 5.28 1.72
N LEU A 72 10.53 5.93 2.77
CA LEU A 72 10.71 7.37 3.00
C LEU A 72 12.19 7.76 3.13
N ALA A 73 13.00 6.91 3.77
CA ALA A 73 14.43 7.15 3.92
C ALA A 73 15.22 7.01 2.60
N SER A 74 14.74 6.16 1.69
CA SER A 74 15.43 5.82 0.43
C SER A 74 14.86 6.51 -0.82
N VAL A 75 13.67 7.09 -0.76
CA VAL A 75 13.04 7.74 -1.92
C VAL A 75 13.78 9.02 -2.30
N GLU A 76 14.30 9.08 -3.52
CA GLU A 76 14.99 10.27 -4.06
C GLU A 76 14.02 11.29 -4.66
N ASP A 77 12.87 10.83 -5.16
CA ASP A 77 11.85 11.71 -5.75
C ASP A 77 11.20 12.58 -4.67
N PHE A 78 11.35 13.90 -4.82
CA PHE A 78 10.87 14.88 -3.85
C PHE A 78 9.35 14.89 -3.71
N LEU A 79 8.62 14.80 -4.83
CA LEU A 79 7.16 14.83 -4.81
C LEU A 79 6.61 13.55 -4.15
N MET A 80 7.19 12.40 -4.48
CA MET A 80 6.86 11.12 -3.87
C MET A 80 7.13 11.14 -2.37
N ARG A 81 8.24 11.74 -1.93
CA ARG A 81 8.55 11.90 -0.51
C ARG A 81 7.48 12.70 0.23
N ILE A 82 7.02 13.83 -0.34
CA ILE A 82 5.95 14.64 0.25
C ILE A 82 4.68 13.79 0.41
N LYS A 83 4.23 13.16 -0.67
CA LYS A 83 3.00 12.35 -0.66
C LYS A 83 3.04 11.18 0.33
N LEU A 84 4.18 10.48 0.40
CA LEU A 84 4.36 9.39 1.36
C LEU A 84 4.41 9.91 2.80
N THR A 85 4.96 11.11 3.03
CA THR A 85 4.98 11.73 4.37
C THR A 85 3.57 12.14 4.80
N GLU A 86 2.78 12.72 3.89
CA GLU A 86 1.37 13.04 4.13
C GLU A 86 0.57 11.79 4.48
N ALA A 87 0.67 10.75 3.65
CA ALA A 87 0.01 9.47 3.90
C ALA A 87 0.44 8.82 5.23
N ALA A 88 1.73 8.86 5.58
CA ALA A 88 2.22 8.34 6.86
C ALA A 88 1.62 9.08 8.07
N ASN A 89 1.33 10.38 7.94
CA ASN A 89 0.67 11.15 8.98
C ASN A 89 -0.83 10.85 9.08
N GLU A 90 -1.49 10.53 7.97
CA GLU A 90 -2.91 10.15 7.96
C GLU A 90 -3.17 8.77 8.61
N PHE A 91 -2.19 7.88 8.60
CA PHE A 91 -2.30 6.58 9.27
C PHE A 91 -2.18 6.62 10.80
N ARG A 92 -1.78 7.76 11.39
CA ARG A 92 -1.61 7.95 12.84
C ARG A 92 -2.85 8.52 13.51
#